data_AF-A0A6A6Y5X0-F1
#
_entry.id   AF-A0A6A6Y5X0-F1
#
_cell.length_a   1.000
_cell.length_b   1.000
_cell.length_c   1.000
_cell.angle_alpha   90.00
_cell.angle_beta   90.00
_cell.angle_gamma   90.00
#
_symmetry.space_group_name_H-M   'P 1'
#
loop_
_entity.id
_entity.type
_entity.pdbx_description
1 polymer ?
#
loop_
_entity_poly.entity_id
_entity_poly.type
_entity_poly.pdbx_seq_one_letter_code
_entity_poly.pdbx_strand_id
1 'polypeptide(L)'
;MIQTSNVRDQEASSKLVDFITQARIQGPQLIVDVQGTEYCIKAICVLIIFMPTKNHLATIFVDGPDILIRPGTDGTTIKGLLENPAIPKGFFDVRKASNAFYKHFGITLQGVMDIQLMECALRKNMYKDQSRRELFSLGDCAERGLSAVPPLPVTSDKIKQWKYTAIHASHKLEVKKGGSETVWSIWRPIFPLRTYTSTQVQILALLCEYYWKRMGDDEKKDVSLMSSKRVMESLELKREPREVERMLPWWDSGMVENEVAKVRAERQLTIN
;
A
#
# COMPACT_ATOMS: atom_id res chain seq x y z
N MET A 1 19.28 -9.24 10.43
CA MET A 1 19.30 -9.23 8.96
C MET A 1 17.91 -9.62 8.47
N ILE A 2 17.32 -8.91 7.49
CA ILE A 2 15.99 -9.25 6.94
C ILE A 2 16.12 -10.52 6.10
N GLN A 3 15.23 -11.49 6.32
CA GLN A 3 15.15 -12.69 5.48
C GLN A 3 14.49 -12.31 4.15
N THR A 4 15.00 -12.81 3.03
CA THR A 4 14.46 -12.47 1.72
C THR A 4 14.19 -13.69 0.87
N SER A 5 13.02 -13.74 0.22
CA SER A 5 12.70 -14.73 -0.81
C SER A 5 12.49 -14.05 -2.17
N ASN A 6 12.98 -14.68 -3.23
CA ASN A 6 12.65 -14.32 -4.60
C ASN A 6 11.67 -15.37 -5.13
N VAL A 7 10.46 -14.95 -5.48
CA VAL A 7 9.41 -15.82 -5.99
C VAL A 7 9.31 -15.62 -7.50
N ARG A 8 9.79 -16.60 -8.26
CA ARG A 8 9.86 -16.56 -9.74
C ARG A 8 9.10 -17.69 -10.42
N ASP A 9 8.68 -18.68 -9.66
CA ASP A 9 8.00 -19.87 -10.16
C ASP A 9 6.89 -20.28 -9.20
N GLN A 10 6.05 -21.18 -9.68
CA GLN A 10 4.88 -21.66 -8.95
C GLN A 10 5.26 -22.34 -7.63
N GLU A 11 6.35 -23.09 -7.57
CA GLU A 11 6.75 -23.78 -6.34
C GLU A 11 7.14 -22.79 -5.23
N ALA A 12 7.94 -21.76 -5.58
CA ALA A 12 8.29 -20.68 -4.68
C ALA A 12 7.05 -19.87 -4.24
N SER A 13 6.04 -19.75 -5.11
CA SER A 13 4.78 -19.10 -4.77
C SER A 13 3.99 -19.92 -3.74
N SER A 14 3.80 -21.22 -3.95
CA SER A 14 3.15 -22.11 -2.98
C SER A 14 3.84 -22.05 -1.62
N LYS A 15 5.18 -22.14 -1.59
CA LYS A 15 5.98 -22.05 -0.36
C LYS A 15 5.81 -20.71 0.36
N LEU A 16 5.73 -19.61 -0.38
CA LEU A 16 5.47 -18.29 0.21
C LEU A 16 4.06 -18.24 0.82
N VAL A 17 3.05 -18.77 0.14
CA VAL A 17 1.69 -18.80 0.66
C VAL A 17 1.62 -19.60 1.96
N ASP A 18 2.19 -20.80 1.97
CA ASP A 18 2.28 -21.64 3.17
C ASP A 18 2.97 -20.90 4.33
N PHE A 19 4.06 -20.20 4.04
CA PHE A 19 4.77 -19.41 5.04
C PHE A 19 3.89 -18.28 5.63
N ILE A 20 3.09 -17.62 4.80
CA ILE A 20 2.18 -16.56 5.23
C ILE A 20 1.02 -17.16 6.06
N THR A 21 0.38 -18.24 5.62
CA THR A 21 -0.80 -18.80 6.29
C THR A 21 -0.46 -19.50 7.61
N GLN A 22 0.72 -20.11 7.73
CA GLN A 22 1.19 -20.73 8.97
C GLN A 22 1.64 -19.70 10.02
N ALA A 23 1.89 -18.46 9.62
CA ALA A 23 2.23 -17.41 10.55
C ALA A 23 0.99 -17.06 11.40
N ARG A 24 1.08 -17.19 12.73
CA ARG A 24 0.09 -16.56 13.64
C ARG A 24 0.30 -15.06 13.61
N ILE A 25 -0.64 -14.29 13.04
CA ILE A 25 -0.45 -12.86 12.82
C ILE A 25 -1.48 -12.01 13.60
N GLN A 26 -0.99 -10.99 14.33
CA GLN A 26 -1.80 -9.97 15.02
C GLN A 26 -1.42 -8.58 14.50
N GLY A 27 -2.39 -7.69 14.25
CA GLY A 27 -2.17 -6.32 13.73
C GLY A 27 -2.00 -6.23 12.20
N PRO A 28 -1.52 -5.10 11.64
CA PRO A 28 -1.14 -4.99 10.24
C PRO A 28 -0.11 -6.03 9.82
N GLN A 29 -0.53 -6.96 8.96
CA GLN A 29 0.18 -8.23 8.77
C GLN A 29 1.21 -8.16 7.66
N LEU A 30 0.85 -7.45 6.60
CA LEU A 30 1.59 -7.41 5.35
C LEU A 30 1.73 -5.97 4.92
N ILE A 31 2.94 -5.54 4.62
CA ILE A 31 3.21 -4.29 3.92
C ILE A 31 3.43 -4.63 2.47
N VAL A 32 2.61 -4.05 1.61
CA VAL A 32 2.55 -4.41 0.20
C VAL A 32 2.88 -3.20 -0.65
N ASP A 33 3.72 -3.42 -1.66
CA ASP A 33 4.00 -2.45 -2.70
C ASP A 33 4.09 -3.14 -4.07
N VAL A 34 3.79 -2.40 -5.14
CA VAL A 34 3.82 -2.90 -6.51
C VAL A 34 4.63 -1.97 -7.41
N GLN A 35 5.44 -2.58 -8.26
CA GLN A 35 6.25 -1.90 -9.24
C GLN A 35 6.00 -2.51 -10.62
N GLY A 36 6.07 -1.69 -11.66
CA GLY A 36 5.59 -2.08 -12.97
C GLY A 36 5.84 -1.03 -14.04
N THR A 37 5.42 -1.35 -15.26
CA THR A 37 5.62 -0.47 -16.41
C THR A 37 4.51 0.57 -16.53
N GLU A 38 4.88 1.80 -16.90
CA GLU A 38 3.98 2.95 -16.99
C GLU A 38 3.21 3.13 -15.68
N TYR A 39 3.93 3.20 -14.56
CA TYR A 39 3.35 3.28 -13.22
C TYR A 39 2.35 2.16 -12.92
N CYS A 40 2.60 0.95 -13.43
CA CYS A 40 1.71 -0.22 -13.34
C CYS A 40 0.43 -0.14 -14.20
N ILE A 41 0.24 0.93 -14.98
CA ILE A 41 -0.90 1.05 -15.91
C ILE A 41 -0.86 -0.06 -16.96
N LYS A 42 0.35 -0.38 -17.45
CA LYS A 42 0.57 -1.36 -18.50
C LYS A 42 0.78 -2.77 -17.96
N ALA A 43 1.55 -2.92 -16.88
CA ALA A 43 1.72 -4.20 -16.21
C ALA A 43 2.27 -4.02 -14.79
N ILE A 44 1.82 -4.86 -13.85
CA ILE A 44 2.55 -5.11 -12.60
C ILE A 44 3.65 -6.12 -12.92
N CYS A 45 4.91 -5.82 -12.59
CA CYS A 45 6.05 -6.69 -12.85
C CYS A 45 6.68 -7.24 -11.56
N VAL A 46 6.56 -6.49 -10.47
CA VAL A 46 7.09 -6.88 -9.17
C VAL A 46 6.07 -6.56 -8.09
N LEU A 47 5.76 -7.57 -7.27
CA LEU A 47 4.98 -7.44 -6.05
C LEU A 47 5.93 -7.66 -4.87
N ILE A 48 5.98 -6.70 -3.95
CA ILE A 48 6.76 -6.79 -2.73
C ILE A 48 5.79 -7.02 -1.56
N ILE A 49 6.02 -8.09 -0.82
CA ILE A 49 5.30 -8.38 0.44
C ILE A 49 6.32 -8.44 1.55
N PHE A 50 6.24 -7.49 2.48
CA PHE A 50 7.03 -7.49 3.71
C PHE A 50 6.16 -7.90 4.89
N MET A 51 6.65 -8.86 5.68
CA MET A 51 6.05 -9.33 6.93
C MET A 51 6.91 -8.83 8.09
N PRO A 52 6.55 -7.70 8.73
CA PRO A 52 7.37 -7.13 9.80
C PRO A 52 7.55 -8.09 10.97
N THR A 53 6.49 -8.82 11.35
CA THR A 53 6.49 -9.78 12.48
C THR A 53 7.41 -10.98 12.27
N LYS A 54 7.70 -11.32 11.01
CA LYS A 54 8.63 -12.41 10.64
C LYS A 54 9.97 -11.87 10.15
N ASN A 55 10.10 -10.56 10.04
CA ASN A 55 11.25 -9.89 9.43
C ASN A 55 11.61 -10.50 8.06
N HIS A 56 10.60 -10.82 7.25
CA HIS A 56 10.73 -11.50 5.96
C HIS A 56 10.18 -10.65 4.83
N LEU A 57 10.94 -10.51 3.75
CA LEU A 57 10.59 -9.79 2.53
C LEU A 57 10.53 -10.74 1.35
N ALA A 58 9.37 -10.85 0.73
CA ALA A 58 9.19 -11.55 -0.53
C ALA A 58 9.19 -10.57 -1.70
N THR A 59 10.05 -10.82 -2.69
CA THR A 59 10.00 -10.18 -4.00
C THR A 59 9.43 -11.16 -4.99
N ILE A 60 8.19 -10.91 -5.44
CA ILE A 60 7.46 -11.75 -6.38
C ILE A 60 7.58 -11.13 -7.77
N PHE A 61 8.09 -11.89 -8.73
CA PHE A 61 8.14 -11.50 -10.12
C PHE A 61 6.85 -11.92 -10.82
N VAL A 62 6.14 -10.95 -11.38
CA VAL A 62 4.81 -11.14 -11.94
C VAL A 62 4.93 -11.13 -13.46
N ASP A 63 5.01 -12.32 -14.04
CA ASP A 63 5.07 -12.54 -15.49
C ASP A 63 3.74 -13.10 -16.06
N GLY A 64 2.70 -13.18 -15.21
CA GLY A 64 1.36 -13.67 -15.55
C GLY A 64 0.52 -13.98 -14.30
N PRO A 65 -0.76 -14.39 -14.45
CA PRO A 65 -1.65 -14.68 -13.33
C PRO A 65 -1.25 -15.93 -12.53
N ASP A 66 -0.58 -16.89 -13.17
CA ASP A 66 -0.26 -18.21 -12.58
C ASP A 66 0.47 -18.12 -11.24
N ILE A 67 1.41 -17.17 -11.12
CA ILE A 67 2.15 -16.96 -9.87
C ILE A 67 1.24 -16.51 -8.73
N LEU A 68 0.14 -15.80 -9.04
CA LEU A 68 -0.79 -15.22 -8.08
C LEU A 68 -1.88 -16.21 -7.66
N ILE A 69 -2.26 -17.13 -8.56
CA ILE A 69 -3.33 -18.12 -8.33
C ILE A 69 -2.82 -19.49 -7.91
N ARG A 70 -1.51 -19.66 -7.79
CA ARG A 70 -0.93 -20.93 -7.34
C ARG A 70 -1.26 -21.17 -5.86
N PRO A 71 -1.87 -22.32 -5.50
CA PRO A 71 -2.23 -22.59 -4.12
C PRO A 71 -1.05 -23.10 -3.29
N GLY A 72 -1.06 -22.75 -2.00
CA GLY A 72 -0.33 -23.47 -0.96
C GLY A 72 -1.04 -24.77 -0.55
N THR A 73 -0.55 -25.40 0.51
CA THR A 73 -1.04 -26.65 1.08
C THR A 73 -2.48 -26.59 1.58
N ASP A 74 -2.94 -25.43 2.06
CA ASP A 74 -4.32 -25.22 2.54
C ASP A 74 -5.28 -24.73 1.43
N GLY A 75 -4.83 -24.66 0.18
CA GLY A 75 -5.61 -24.16 -0.95
C GLY A 75 -5.62 -22.63 -1.09
N THR A 76 -5.06 -21.89 -0.12
CA THR A 76 -4.91 -20.43 -0.21
C THR A 76 -3.96 -20.07 -1.35
N THR A 77 -4.18 -18.93 -2.01
CA THR A 77 -3.32 -18.39 -3.08
C THR A 77 -2.88 -16.97 -2.74
N ILE A 78 -1.90 -16.39 -3.44
CA ILE A 78 -1.54 -14.96 -3.25
C ILE A 78 -2.75 -14.06 -3.57
N LYS A 79 -3.52 -14.38 -4.62
CA LYS A 79 -4.81 -13.74 -4.91
C LYS A 79 -5.75 -13.84 -3.70
N GLY A 80 -5.94 -15.03 -3.16
CA GLY A 80 -6.78 -15.26 -1.98
C GLY A 80 -6.30 -14.45 -0.77
N LEU A 81 -5.00 -14.36 -0.53
CA LEU A 81 -4.44 -13.51 0.52
C LEU A 81 -4.75 -12.03 0.29
N LEU A 82 -4.64 -11.53 -0.95
CA LEU A 82 -4.91 -10.13 -1.31
C LEU A 82 -6.41 -9.77 -1.20
N GLU A 83 -7.29 -10.73 -1.43
CA GLU A 83 -8.76 -10.55 -1.37
C GLU A 83 -9.37 -10.91 -0.01
N ASN A 84 -8.56 -11.36 0.97
CA ASN A 84 -9.05 -11.76 2.28
C ASN A 84 -9.17 -10.55 3.23
N PRO A 85 -10.38 -10.17 3.69
CA PRO A 85 -10.58 -9.03 4.58
C PRO A 85 -10.05 -9.27 6.00
N ALA A 86 -9.88 -10.53 6.41
CA ALA A 86 -9.34 -10.90 7.71
C ALA A 86 -7.80 -10.80 7.79
N ILE A 87 -7.13 -10.51 6.67
CA ILE A 87 -5.67 -10.31 6.61
C ILE A 87 -5.39 -8.83 6.34
N PRO A 88 -5.19 -7.99 7.38
CA PRO A 88 -4.88 -6.58 7.21
C PRO A 88 -3.60 -6.34 6.39
N LYS A 89 -3.67 -5.47 5.38
CA LYS A 89 -2.57 -5.14 4.47
C LYS A 89 -2.33 -3.64 4.43
N GLY A 90 -1.12 -3.22 4.79
CA GLY A 90 -0.68 -1.84 4.64
C GLY A 90 -0.27 -1.54 3.20
N PHE A 91 -0.92 -0.54 2.59
CA PHE A 91 -0.50 0.08 1.34
C PHE A 91 -0.29 1.57 1.58
N PHE A 92 0.60 2.22 0.83
CA PHE A 92 0.66 3.68 0.83
C PHE A 92 -0.03 4.19 -0.42
N ASP A 93 -1.14 4.92 -0.27
CA ASP A 93 -1.97 5.36 -1.39
C ASP A 93 -2.39 4.20 -2.30
N VAL A 94 -3.36 3.41 -1.84
CA VAL A 94 -3.71 2.12 -2.48
C VAL A 94 -4.29 2.25 -3.90
N ARG A 95 -4.75 3.44 -4.29
CA ARG A 95 -5.55 3.66 -5.53
C ARG A 95 -4.87 3.08 -6.77
N LYS A 96 -3.57 3.36 -6.95
CA LYS A 96 -2.81 2.87 -8.10
C LYS A 96 -2.67 1.35 -8.08
N ALA A 97 -2.29 0.80 -6.93
CA ALA A 97 -2.09 -0.64 -6.77
C ALA A 97 -3.40 -1.39 -7.00
N SER A 98 -4.49 -0.92 -6.39
CA SER A 98 -5.83 -1.49 -6.50
C SER A 98 -6.33 -1.51 -7.95
N ASN A 99 -6.27 -0.37 -8.66
CA ASN A 99 -6.65 -0.31 -10.07
C ASN A 99 -5.83 -1.30 -10.92
N ALA A 100 -4.51 -1.35 -10.71
CA ALA A 100 -3.64 -2.23 -11.46
C ALA A 100 -3.94 -3.72 -11.19
N PHE A 101 -4.17 -4.11 -9.92
CA PHE A 101 -4.54 -5.48 -9.56
C PHE A 101 -5.87 -5.90 -10.20
N TYR A 102 -6.87 -5.03 -10.15
CA TYR A 102 -8.18 -5.30 -10.73
C TYR A 102 -8.12 -5.39 -12.25
N LYS A 103 -7.51 -4.40 -12.91
CA LYS A 103 -7.42 -4.31 -14.37
C LYS A 103 -6.66 -5.49 -14.98
N HIS A 104 -5.54 -5.89 -14.37
CA HIS A 104 -4.66 -6.92 -14.95
C HIS A 104 -5.02 -8.35 -14.53
N PHE A 105 -5.61 -8.53 -13.33
CA PHE A 105 -5.79 -9.86 -12.74
C PHE A 105 -7.19 -10.09 -12.16
N GLY A 106 -8.11 -9.13 -12.24
CA GLY A 106 -9.43 -9.22 -11.61
C GLY A 106 -9.38 -9.31 -10.09
N ILE A 107 -8.27 -8.89 -9.46
CA ILE A 107 -8.07 -8.99 -8.02
C ILE A 107 -8.68 -7.74 -7.35
N THR A 108 -9.64 -7.95 -6.46
CA THR A 108 -10.24 -6.87 -5.66
C THR A 108 -9.66 -6.88 -4.26
N LEU A 109 -8.76 -5.94 -3.96
CA LEU A 109 -8.08 -5.89 -2.67
C LEU A 109 -9.07 -5.76 -1.50
N GLN A 110 -8.89 -6.56 -0.46
CA GLN A 110 -9.63 -6.43 0.80
C GLN A 110 -8.69 -6.35 2.00
N GLY A 111 -9.22 -5.91 3.15
CA GLY A 111 -8.42 -5.75 4.37
C GLY A 111 -7.35 -4.65 4.26
N VAL A 112 -7.50 -3.71 3.32
CA VAL A 112 -6.53 -2.63 3.10
C VAL A 112 -6.57 -1.64 4.25
N MET A 113 -5.38 -1.25 4.72
CA MET A 113 -5.14 -0.07 5.54
C MET A 113 -4.23 0.87 4.75
N ASP A 114 -4.79 1.96 4.26
CA ASP A 114 -4.02 2.97 3.55
C ASP A 114 -3.23 3.82 4.55
N ILE A 115 -1.91 3.65 4.55
CA ILE A 115 -0.96 4.29 5.47
C ILE A 115 -1.00 5.82 5.32
N GLN A 116 -1.31 6.33 4.14
CA GLN A 116 -1.49 7.78 3.94
C GLN A 116 -2.76 8.27 4.65
N LEU A 117 -3.84 7.47 4.64
CA LEU A 117 -5.06 7.80 5.38
C LEU A 117 -4.86 7.67 6.89
N MET A 118 -4.02 6.74 7.36
CA MET A 118 -3.64 6.64 8.77
C MET A 118 -2.95 7.93 9.26
N GLU A 119 -2.02 8.49 8.46
CA GLU A 119 -1.41 9.79 8.74
C GLU A 119 -2.48 10.88 8.83
N CYS A 120 -3.36 10.96 7.83
CA CYS A 120 -4.40 11.98 7.76
C CYS A 120 -5.38 11.92 8.95
N ALA A 121 -5.75 10.71 9.38
CA ALA A 121 -6.66 10.51 10.51
C ALA A 121 -6.04 11.04 11.82
N LEU A 122 -4.76 10.73 12.07
CA LEU A 122 -4.08 11.23 13.26
C LEU A 122 -3.87 12.74 13.21
N ARG A 123 -3.51 13.28 12.04
CA ARG A 123 -3.35 14.72 11.85
C ARG A 123 -4.67 15.48 12.06
N LYS A 124 -5.80 14.94 11.59
CA LYS A 124 -7.13 15.53 11.80
C LYS A 124 -7.45 15.75 13.28
N ASN A 125 -7.07 14.79 14.14
CA ASN A 125 -7.33 14.88 15.58
C ASN A 125 -6.37 15.83 16.30
N MET A 126 -5.15 15.99 15.76
CA MET A 126 -4.13 16.86 16.36
C MET A 126 -4.32 18.34 16.02
N TYR A 127 -4.81 18.68 14.82
CA TYR A 127 -4.94 20.07 14.38
C TYR A 127 -6.42 20.48 14.21
N LYS A 128 -6.85 21.44 15.04
CA LYS A 128 -8.23 21.97 15.05
C LYS A 128 -8.55 22.92 13.88
N ASP A 129 -7.56 23.34 13.09
CA ASP A 129 -7.71 24.35 12.03
C ASP A 129 -7.36 23.82 10.62
N GLN A 130 -7.76 24.57 9.59
CA GLN A 130 -7.91 24.28 8.16
C GLN A 130 -6.64 23.87 7.36
N SER A 131 -5.52 23.47 7.97
CA SER A 131 -4.38 22.83 7.27
C SER A 131 -4.70 21.41 6.75
N ARG A 132 -5.99 21.11 6.64
CA ARG A 132 -6.66 19.81 6.43
C ARG A 132 -6.80 19.41 4.95
N ARG A 133 -6.07 20.05 4.03
CA ARG A 133 -6.37 19.94 2.58
C ARG A 133 -5.37 19.16 1.76
N GLU A 134 -4.25 18.76 2.35
CA GLU A 134 -3.17 18.11 1.61
C GLU A 134 -2.88 16.72 2.18
N LEU A 135 -2.86 15.73 1.28
CA LEU A 135 -2.32 14.40 1.53
C LEU A 135 -0.80 14.48 1.54
N PHE A 136 -0.15 13.92 2.55
CA PHE A 136 1.30 13.89 2.62
C PHE A 136 1.86 12.85 1.65
N SER A 137 2.97 13.20 0.99
CA SER A 137 3.77 12.22 0.26
C SER A 137 4.43 11.25 1.23
N LEU A 138 4.98 10.15 0.72
CA LEU A 138 5.77 9.23 1.56
C LEU A 138 6.99 9.95 2.16
N GLY A 139 7.61 10.87 1.42
CA GLY A 139 8.72 11.69 1.90
C GLY A 139 8.30 12.57 3.07
N ASP A 140 7.18 13.27 2.93
CA ASP A 140 6.65 14.12 4.00
C ASP A 140 6.28 13.30 5.24
N CYS A 141 5.63 12.15 5.05
CA CYS A 141 5.33 11.21 6.14
C CYS A 141 6.59 10.74 6.86
N ALA A 142 7.65 10.40 6.12
CA ALA A 142 8.89 9.88 6.69
C ALA A 142 9.70 10.97 7.43
N GLU A 143 9.67 12.21 6.94
CA GLU A 143 10.54 13.28 7.42
C GLU A 143 9.90 14.16 8.49
N ARG A 144 8.64 14.55 8.28
CA ARG A 144 8.00 15.57 9.11
C ARG A 144 7.45 15.00 10.40
N GLY A 145 7.12 13.69 10.40
CA GLY A 145 6.38 13.06 11.49
C GLY A 145 5.10 13.81 11.83
N LEU A 146 4.46 13.42 12.93
CA LEU A 146 3.41 14.24 13.54
C LEU A 146 4.11 15.24 14.47
N SER A 147 4.21 16.51 14.08
CA SER A 147 5.05 17.52 14.75
C SER A 147 4.77 17.75 16.25
N ALA A 148 3.67 17.22 16.80
CA ALA A 148 3.35 17.28 18.23
C ALA A 148 3.38 15.92 18.95
N VAL A 149 4.06 14.91 18.38
CA VAL A 149 4.20 13.55 18.95
C VAL A 149 5.69 13.18 18.96
N PRO A 150 6.15 12.32 19.90
CA PRO A 150 7.52 11.79 19.89
C PRO A 150 7.97 11.31 18.51
N PRO A 151 9.26 11.53 18.18
CA PRO A 151 9.79 11.35 16.85
C PRO A 151 9.50 9.94 16.33
N LEU A 152 9.29 9.86 15.01
CA LEU A 152 9.14 8.59 14.31
C LEU A 152 10.27 7.63 14.71
N PRO A 153 9.98 6.32 14.88
CA PRO A 153 11.01 5.30 15.11
C PRO A 153 11.91 5.10 13.89
N VAL A 154 11.67 5.84 12.80
CA VAL A 154 12.56 5.89 11.66
C VAL A 154 13.77 6.75 12.04
N THR A 155 14.92 6.09 12.23
CA THR A 155 16.16 6.82 12.49
C THR A 155 16.52 7.72 11.31
N SER A 156 17.19 8.84 11.58
CA SER A 156 17.71 9.74 10.54
C SER A 156 18.49 8.99 9.46
N ASP A 157 19.21 7.94 9.86
CA ASP A 157 20.04 7.15 8.96
C ASP A 157 19.22 6.25 8.04
N LYS A 158 18.09 5.71 8.51
CA LYS A 158 17.19 4.92 7.67
C LYS A 158 16.46 5.80 6.65
N ILE A 159 16.09 7.02 7.02
CA ILE A 159 15.55 8.03 6.08
C ILE A 159 16.61 8.40 5.05
N LYS A 160 17.84 8.72 5.49
CA LYS A 160 18.96 9.03 4.57
C LYS A 160 19.23 7.89 3.61
N GLN A 161 19.25 6.65 4.09
CA GLN A 161 19.44 5.46 3.28
C GLN A 161 18.33 5.29 2.24
N TRP A 162 17.07 5.43 2.66
CA TRP A 162 15.94 5.35 1.74
C TRP A 162 16.02 6.45 0.68
N LYS A 163 16.23 7.72 1.05
CA LYS A 163 16.42 8.84 0.12
C LYS A 163 17.54 8.58 -0.87
N TYR A 164 18.69 8.12 -0.39
CA TYR A 164 19.82 7.75 -1.24
C TYR A 164 19.41 6.70 -2.28
N THR A 165 18.76 5.61 -1.83
CA THR A 165 18.29 4.56 -2.75
C THR A 165 17.20 5.04 -3.72
N ALA A 166 16.33 5.97 -3.28
CA ALA A 166 15.28 6.55 -4.10
C ALA A 166 15.84 7.45 -5.21
N ILE A 167 16.84 8.27 -4.89
CA ILE A 167 17.55 9.09 -5.89
C ILE A 167 18.17 8.19 -6.96
N HIS A 168 18.90 7.15 -6.54
CA HIS A 168 19.51 6.22 -7.50
C HIS A 168 18.49 5.44 -8.34
N ALA A 169 17.38 5.01 -7.73
CA ALA A 169 16.28 4.38 -8.45
C ALA A 169 15.67 5.36 -9.47
N SER A 170 15.50 6.63 -9.12
CA SER A 170 14.92 7.64 -10.00
C SER A 170 15.70 7.82 -11.30
N HIS A 171 17.03 7.74 -11.27
CA HIS A 171 17.86 7.78 -12.49
C HIS A 171 17.65 6.58 -13.41
N LYS A 172 17.16 5.45 -12.89
CA LYS A 172 16.85 4.25 -13.67
C LYS A 172 15.41 4.23 -14.18
N LEU A 173 14.50 4.92 -13.50
CA LEU A 173 13.06 4.84 -13.74
C LEU A 173 12.51 6.05 -14.51
N GLU A 174 12.99 7.26 -14.22
CA GLU A 174 12.42 8.48 -14.77
C GLU A 174 12.99 8.79 -16.16
N VAL A 175 12.10 8.92 -17.15
CA VAL A 175 12.45 9.28 -18.54
C VAL A 175 13.26 10.58 -18.59
N LYS A 176 12.89 11.59 -17.78
CA LYS A 176 13.59 12.87 -17.69
C LYS A 176 15.05 12.76 -17.22
N LYS A 177 15.40 11.65 -16.55
CA LYS A 177 16.76 11.36 -16.06
C LYS A 177 17.49 10.30 -16.91
N GLY A 178 16.94 9.96 -18.09
CA GLY A 178 17.47 8.91 -18.97
C GLY A 178 17.08 7.49 -18.57
N GLY A 179 16.13 7.34 -17.64
CA GLY A 179 15.61 6.06 -17.17
C GLY A 179 14.38 5.58 -17.96
N SER A 180 13.89 4.40 -17.59
CA SER A 180 12.65 3.84 -18.11
C SER A 180 12.06 2.84 -17.12
N GLU A 181 10.74 2.85 -16.92
CA GLU A 181 10.06 1.85 -16.08
C GLU A 181 10.05 0.44 -16.71
N THR A 182 10.42 0.31 -17.99
CA THR A 182 10.61 -1.00 -18.63
C THR A 182 11.70 -1.85 -17.95
N VAL A 183 12.58 -1.24 -17.14
CA VAL A 183 13.54 -1.98 -16.32
C VAL A 183 12.84 -2.97 -15.37
N TRP A 184 11.61 -2.69 -14.94
CA TRP A 184 10.84 -3.61 -14.09
C TRP A 184 10.48 -4.92 -14.79
N SER A 185 10.28 -4.90 -16.11
CA SER A 185 10.01 -6.12 -16.90
C SER A 185 11.29 -6.76 -17.44
N ILE A 186 12.30 -5.97 -17.83
CA ILE A 186 13.47 -6.47 -18.58
C ILE A 186 14.62 -6.91 -17.65
N TRP A 187 14.88 -6.18 -16.56
CA TRP A 187 16.11 -6.41 -15.79
C TRP A 187 15.94 -7.57 -14.80
N ARG A 188 16.81 -8.58 -14.91
CA ARG A 188 16.95 -9.64 -13.92
C ARG A 188 18.44 -9.93 -13.72
N PRO A 189 18.99 -9.82 -12.50
CA PRO A 189 18.34 -9.36 -11.27
C PRO A 189 17.96 -7.86 -11.31
N ILE A 190 16.94 -7.46 -10.56
CA ILE A 190 16.48 -6.06 -10.45
C ILE A 190 17.39 -5.20 -9.54
N PHE A 191 18.70 -5.42 -9.56
CA PHE A 191 19.64 -4.59 -8.82
C PHE A 191 19.95 -3.32 -9.63
N PRO A 192 19.95 -2.11 -9.05
CA PRO A 192 19.86 -1.73 -7.62
C PRO A 192 18.44 -1.50 -7.07
N LEU A 193 17.39 -1.62 -7.89
CA LEU A 193 16.00 -1.34 -7.53
C LEU A 193 15.45 -2.21 -6.38
N ARG A 194 16.03 -3.40 -6.18
CA ARG A 194 15.74 -4.26 -5.02
C ARG A 194 16.03 -3.57 -3.69
N THR A 195 17.13 -2.81 -3.61
CA THR A 195 17.50 -2.11 -2.38
C THR A 195 16.51 -0.99 -2.10
N TYR A 196 16.12 -0.24 -3.14
CA TYR A 196 15.10 0.81 -3.05
C TYR A 196 13.74 0.29 -2.57
N THR A 197 13.21 -0.76 -3.21
CA THR A 197 11.92 -1.34 -2.83
C THR A 197 11.96 -1.95 -1.43
N SER A 198 13.06 -2.59 -1.06
CA SER A 198 13.27 -3.13 0.30
C SER A 198 13.31 -2.04 1.37
N THR A 199 14.02 -0.94 1.14
CA THR A 199 14.04 0.17 2.11
C THR A 199 12.67 0.84 2.19
N GLN A 200 11.98 1.02 1.06
CA GLN A 200 10.64 1.61 1.02
C GLN A 200 9.62 0.84 1.87
N VAL A 201 9.46 -0.48 1.67
CA VAL A 201 8.48 -1.26 2.46
C VAL A 201 8.84 -1.34 3.95
N GLN A 202 10.12 -1.22 4.31
CA GLN A 202 10.51 -1.09 5.72
C GLN A 202 10.13 0.26 6.33
N ILE A 203 10.23 1.36 5.57
CA ILE A 203 9.72 2.67 6.01
C ILE A 203 8.20 2.60 6.19
N LEU A 204 7.50 2.01 5.21
CA LEU A 204 6.05 1.81 5.29
C LEU A 204 5.63 0.99 6.51
N ALA A 205 6.37 -0.08 6.84
CA ALA A 205 6.12 -0.86 8.05
C ALA A 205 6.22 -0.02 9.33
N LEU A 206 7.28 0.79 9.44
CA LEU A 206 7.50 1.67 10.59
C LEU A 206 6.40 2.72 10.72
N LEU A 207 6.00 3.34 9.60
CA LEU A 207 4.89 4.30 9.57
C LEU A 207 3.57 3.64 9.97
N CYS A 208 3.25 2.48 9.38
CA CYS A 208 2.03 1.74 9.68
C CYS A 208 1.96 1.37 11.16
N GLU A 209 3.03 0.80 11.73
CA GLU A 209 3.08 0.47 13.16
C GLU A 209 2.96 1.72 14.04
N TYR A 210 3.68 2.79 13.70
CA TYR A 210 3.67 4.05 14.44
C TYR A 210 2.27 4.66 14.50
N TYR A 211 1.57 4.71 13.36
CA TYR A 211 0.22 5.24 13.28
C TYR A 211 -0.80 4.30 13.94
N TRP A 212 -0.71 3.00 13.69
CA TRP A 212 -1.63 2.00 14.25
C TRP A 212 -1.67 2.03 15.77
N LYS A 213 -0.51 2.17 16.43
CA LYS A 213 -0.39 2.25 17.89
C LYS A 213 -1.02 3.51 18.49
N ARG A 214 -1.27 4.55 17.69
CA ARG A 214 -1.75 5.87 18.14
C ARG A 214 -3.20 6.14 17.79
N MET A 215 -3.74 5.43 16.80
CA MET A 215 -5.15 5.51 16.47
C MET A 215 -6.00 4.84 17.55
N GLY A 216 -7.07 5.52 17.96
CA GLY A 216 -8.17 4.89 18.66
C GLY A 216 -8.98 3.99 17.73
N ASP A 217 -10.01 3.34 18.28
CA ASP A 217 -10.81 2.38 17.52
C ASP A 217 -11.67 3.04 16.45
N ASP A 218 -12.11 4.28 16.68
CA ASP A 218 -12.91 5.02 15.71
C ASP A 218 -12.05 5.47 14.52
N GLU A 219 -10.81 5.92 14.74
CA GLU A 219 -9.90 6.23 13.64
C GLU A 219 -9.53 4.99 12.82
N LYS A 220 -9.34 3.83 13.48
CA LYS A 220 -9.09 2.56 12.76
C LYS A 220 -10.28 2.16 11.89
N LYS A 221 -11.51 2.32 12.39
CA LYS A 221 -12.74 2.08 11.61
C LYS A 221 -12.85 3.05 10.43
N ASP A 222 -12.63 4.34 10.67
CA ASP A 222 -12.66 5.37 9.63
C ASP A 222 -11.61 5.07 8.54
N VAL A 223 -10.36 4.78 8.93
CA VAL A 223 -9.31 4.42 7.97
C VAL A 223 -9.68 3.17 7.20
N SER A 224 -10.21 2.14 7.85
CA SER A 224 -10.63 0.91 7.17
C SER A 224 -11.74 1.19 6.14
N LEU A 225 -12.78 1.92 6.53
CA LEU A 225 -13.88 2.32 5.64
C LEU A 225 -13.37 3.13 4.45
N MET A 226 -12.51 4.12 4.70
CA MET A 226 -12.00 5.00 3.67
C MET A 226 -10.98 4.31 2.75
N SER A 227 -10.23 3.34 3.28
CA SER A 227 -9.34 2.49 2.48
C SER A 227 -10.16 1.61 1.53
N SER A 228 -11.24 0.99 2.01
CA SER A 228 -12.17 0.24 1.18
C SER A 228 -12.83 1.11 0.12
N LYS A 229 -13.22 2.35 0.46
CA LYS A 229 -13.75 3.31 -0.51
C LYS A 229 -12.72 3.65 -1.60
N ARG A 230 -11.46 3.93 -1.24
CA ARG A 230 -10.36 4.14 -2.22
C ARG A 230 -10.16 2.95 -3.14
N VAL A 231 -10.26 1.72 -2.63
CA VAL A 231 -10.22 0.51 -3.44
C VAL A 231 -11.37 0.53 -4.44
N MET A 232 -12.62 0.66 -3.99
CA MET A 232 -13.80 0.62 -4.86
C MET A 232 -13.77 1.70 -5.95
N GLU A 233 -13.51 2.95 -5.56
CA GLU A 233 -13.42 4.07 -6.52
C GLU A 233 -12.32 3.84 -7.55
N SER A 234 -11.21 3.21 -7.15
CA SER A 234 -10.11 2.92 -8.07
C SER A 234 -10.45 1.85 -9.11
N LEU A 235 -11.46 0.99 -8.89
CA LEU A 235 -11.87 -0.03 -9.85
C LEU A 235 -12.57 0.60 -11.07
N GLU A 236 -13.25 1.72 -10.85
CA GLU A 236 -14.03 2.45 -11.88
C GLU A 236 -13.17 3.42 -12.70
N LEU A 237 -11.93 3.67 -12.25
CA LEU A 237 -11.01 4.57 -12.92
C LEU A 237 -10.52 3.99 -14.25
N LYS A 238 -10.99 4.60 -15.34
CA LYS A 238 -10.48 4.37 -16.70
C LYS A 238 -9.10 5.01 -16.95
N ARG A 239 -8.62 5.87 -16.05
CA ARG A 239 -7.34 6.60 -16.13
C ARG A 239 -6.76 6.85 -14.75
N GLU A 240 -5.46 7.10 -14.65
CA GLU A 240 -4.84 7.45 -13.37
C GLU A 240 -5.45 8.73 -12.76
N PRO A 241 -5.54 8.80 -11.41
CA PRO A 241 -5.86 10.03 -10.73
C PRO A 241 -4.80 11.09 -11.05
N ARG A 242 -5.24 12.31 -11.40
CA ARG A 242 -4.34 13.46 -11.63
C ARG A 242 -3.55 13.78 -10.36
N GLU A 243 -2.37 14.40 -10.48
CA GLU A 243 -1.57 14.83 -9.31
C GLU A 243 -2.41 15.60 -8.28
N VAL A 244 -3.36 16.42 -8.73
CA VAL A 244 -4.30 17.15 -7.87
C VAL A 244 -5.26 16.21 -7.11
N GLU A 245 -5.78 15.16 -7.76
CA GLU A 245 -6.61 14.14 -7.12
C GLU A 245 -5.79 13.27 -6.14
N ARG A 246 -4.46 13.18 -6.33
CA ARG A 246 -3.53 12.54 -5.38
C ARG A 246 -3.27 13.37 -4.13
N MET A 247 -3.57 14.67 -4.16
CA MET A 247 -3.32 15.61 -3.08
C MET A 247 -4.54 15.89 -2.19
N LEU A 248 -5.77 15.56 -2.63
CA LEU A 248 -7.00 15.86 -1.89
C LEU A 248 -7.42 14.75 -0.91
N PRO A 249 -7.63 15.05 0.39
CA PRO A 249 -8.22 14.11 1.33
C PRO A 249 -9.73 13.92 1.08
N TRP A 250 -10.24 12.79 1.57
CA TRP A 250 -11.53 12.22 1.20
C TRP A 250 -12.78 12.98 1.67
N TRP A 251 -12.65 13.95 2.58
CA TRP A 251 -13.74 14.82 3.02
C TRP A 251 -13.90 16.07 2.15
N ASP A 252 -13.05 16.24 1.13
CA ASP A 252 -13.02 17.43 0.26
C ASP A 252 -13.47 17.14 -1.18
N SER A 253 -13.89 15.90 -1.49
CA SER A 253 -14.79 15.70 -2.63
C SER A 253 -16.19 16.07 -2.16
N GLY A 254 -16.73 17.19 -2.65
CA GLY A 254 -18.07 17.72 -2.33
C GLY A 254 -19.26 16.82 -2.68
N MET A 255 -19.10 15.49 -2.61
CA MET A 255 -20.12 14.46 -2.78
C MET A 255 -20.45 13.72 -1.47
N VAL A 256 -19.61 13.79 -0.42
CA VAL A 256 -19.77 12.90 0.76
C VAL A 256 -20.76 13.39 1.80
N GLU A 257 -20.95 14.70 2.00
CA GLU A 257 -21.99 15.17 2.94
C GLU A 257 -23.41 14.87 2.43
N ASN A 258 -23.63 14.93 1.11
CA ASN A 258 -24.93 14.63 0.51
C ASN A 258 -25.22 13.12 0.43
N GLU A 259 -24.21 12.27 0.18
CA GLU A 259 -24.41 10.82 0.15
C GLU A 259 -24.50 10.19 1.54
N VAL A 260 -23.71 10.65 2.52
CA VAL A 260 -23.84 10.18 3.91
C VAL A 260 -25.13 10.68 4.55
N ALA A 261 -25.62 11.88 4.19
CA ALA A 261 -26.94 12.35 4.58
C ALA A 261 -28.07 11.55 3.92
N LYS A 262 -27.94 11.18 2.63
CA LYS A 262 -28.89 10.28 1.95
C LYS A 262 -28.94 8.89 2.57
N VAL A 263 -27.79 8.27 2.83
CA VAL A 263 -27.71 6.94 3.44
C VAL A 263 -28.25 6.95 4.88
N ARG A 264 -28.13 8.06 5.62
CA ARG A 264 -28.76 8.25 6.93
C ARG A 264 -30.28 8.44 6.84
N ALA A 265 -30.76 9.22 5.88
CA ALA A 265 -32.19 9.45 5.66
C ALA A 265 -32.94 8.20 5.16
N GLU A 266 -32.32 7.42 4.26
CA GLU A 266 -32.89 6.18 3.73
C GLU A 266 -33.01 5.08 4.80
N ARG A 267 -32.08 5.02 5.76
CA ARG A 267 -32.13 4.10 6.90
C ARG A 267 -33.17 4.48 7.96
N GLN A 268 -33.58 5.75 8.02
CA GLN A 268 -34.64 6.21 8.93
C GLN A 268 -36.05 6.01 8.36
N LEU A 269 -36.18 5.87 7.04
CA LEU A 269 -37.44 5.56 6.36
C LEU A 269 -37.76 4.06 6.30
N THR A 270 -36.82 3.18 6.69
CA THR A 270 -37.04 1.72 6.70
C THR A 270 -37.37 1.15 8.09
N ILE A 271 -37.50 1.99 9.12
CA ILE A 271 -37.76 1.58 10.52
C ILE A 271 -39.10 2.13 11.05
N ASN A 272 -39.96 2.69 10.20
CA ASN A 272 -41.35 3.03 10.53
C ASN A 272 -42.33 2.31 9.59
#